data_AF-A0A256BIS3-F1
#
_entry.id   AF-A0A256BIS3-F1
#
_cell.length_a   1.000
_cell.length_b   1.000
_cell.length_c   1.000
_cell.angle_alpha   90.00
_cell.angle_beta   90.00
_cell.angle_gamma   90.00
#
_symmetry.space_group_name_H-M   'P 1'
#
loop_
_entity.id
_entity.type
_entity.pdbx_description
1 polymer ?
#
loop_
_entity_poly.entity_id
_entity_poly.type
_entity_poly.pdbx_seq_one_letter_code
_entity_poly.pdbx_strand_id
1 'polypeptide(L)'
;MNRADIHPYSYQTTVLNHMNIPFTVQVVVANTEAENPILHQIFDDTIQKIDQELALIDERFSPYKADSWVSRYPRFEGTVPEFFLYPDYTAVLTLTTWAKQVTNGVFDAFKTGVYNPMVLVKGWAIERVFTRYLKPLVDDHSVIAATINGGGDMMVASQAASDFIWHVGIQNPANLQGLIAKYDLKNGAVATSGLNKRGDHIWLDAGQHPY
;
A
#
# COMPACT_ATOMS: atom_id res chain seq x y z
N MET A 1 41.58 4.70 13.97
CA MET A 1 40.26 4.08 14.18
C MET A 1 39.32 4.72 13.17
N ASN A 2 38.95 3.99 12.11
CA ASN A 2 38.16 4.54 11.00
C ASN A 2 36.71 4.71 11.49
N ARG A 3 36.26 5.95 11.73
CA ARG A 3 34.84 6.27 11.88
C ARG A 3 34.22 6.16 10.49
N ALA A 4 33.98 4.94 10.02
CA ALA A 4 33.02 4.73 8.94
C ALA A 4 31.67 5.21 9.48
N ASP A 5 31.16 6.24 8.83
CA ASP A 5 29.90 6.96 9.05
C ASP A 5 28.79 6.06 9.61
N ILE A 6 28.59 6.12 10.93
CA ILE A 6 27.40 5.55 11.54
C ILE A 6 26.24 6.41 11.04
N HIS A 7 25.42 5.85 10.15
CA HIS A 7 24.18 6.49 9.69
C HIS A 7 23.43 6.99 10.93
N PRO A 8 23.00 8.26 11.01
CA PRO A 8 22.48 8.86 12.26
C PRO A 8 21.10 8.32 12.69
N TYR A 9 20.59 7.34 11.96
CA TYR A 9 19.23 6.83 12.05
C TYR A 9 19.20 5.32 12.29
N SER A 10 18.23 4.90 13.10
CA SER A 10 17.89 3.52 13.36
C SER A 10 16.52 3.21 12.76
N TYR A 11 16.37 1.98 12.27
CA TYR A 11 15.17 1.53 11.57
C TYR A 11 14.50 0.42 12.36
N GLN A 12 13.19 0.55 12.60
CA GLN A 12 12.37 -0.53 13.12
C GLN A 12 11.46 -1.01 12.01
N THR A 13 11.45 -2.32 11.76
CA THR A 13 10.79 -2.91 10.58
C THR A 13 9.96 -4.12 10.99
N THR A 14 8.72 -4.16 10.54
CA THR A 14 7.82 -5.29 10.73
C THR A 14 7.19 -5.70 9.41
N VAL A 15 7.00 -7.00 9.20
CA VAL A 15 6.31 -7.55 8.03
C VAL A 15 4.98 -8.16 8.47
N LEU A 16 3.89 -7.71 7.85
CA LEU A 16 2.53 -8.19 8.07
C LEU A 16 2.04 -8.88 6.79
N ASN A 17 1.28 -9.98 6.92
CA ASN A 17 0.83 -10.77 5.77
C ASN A 17 -0.69 -10.74 5.68
N HIS A 18 -1.22 -9.96 4.73
CA HIS A 18 -2.65 -9.81 4.45
C HIS A 18 -2.88 -9.68 2.95
N MET A 19 -4.09 -9.90 2.45
CA MET A 19 -4.42 -9.67 1.03
C MET A 19 -3.52 -10.46 0.05
N ASN A 20 -2.99 -11.60 0.49
CA ASN A 20 -1.97 -12.39 -0.21
C ASN A 20 -0.73 -11.59 -0.62
N ILE A 21 -0.34 -10.57 0.15
CA ILE A 21 0.88 -9.79 -0.06
C ILE A 21 1.60 -9.53 1.28
N PRO A 22 2.95 -9.50 1.29
CA PRO A 22 3.68 -8.98 2.43
C PRO A 22 3.61 -7.46 2.43
N PHE A 23 3.21 -6.89 3.57
CA PHE A 23 3.30 -5.48 3.88
C PHE A 23 4.51 -5.25 4.78
N THR A 24 5.50 -4.48 4.32
CA THR A 24 6.63 -4.06 5.14
C THR A 24 6.34 -2.67 5.69
N VAL A 25 6.20 -2.56 7.00
CA VAL A 25 6.08 -1.30 7.72
C VAL A 25 7.43 -0.96 8.33
N GLN A 26 7.88 0.27 8.17
CA GLN A 26 9.13 0.73 8.76
C GLN A 26 8.98 2.14 9.32
N VAL A 27 9.55 2.35 10.50
CA VAL A 27 9.74 3.67 11.09
C VAL A 27 11.23 3.94 11.31
N VAL A 28 11.59 5.21 11.25
CA VAL A 28 12.95 5.70 11.39
C VAL A 28 13.03 6.63 12.57
N VAL A 29 13.99 6.40 13.47
CA VAL A 29 14.26 7.24 14.64
C VAL A 29 15.73 7.65 14.67
N ALA A 30 16.08 8.65 15.48
CA ALA A 30 17.48 8.96 15.74
C ALA A 30 18.15 7.78 16.48
N ASN A 31 19.45 7.55 16.26
CA ASN A 31 20.17 6.50 16.98
C ASN A 31 20.12 6.65 18.50
N THR A 32 20.02 7.88 19.01
CA THR A 32 19.89 8.15 20.44
C THR A 32 18.57 7.65 21.03
N GLU A 33 17.56 7.47 20.17
CA GLU A 33 16.22 7.02 20.53
C GLU A 33 15.98 5.54 20.18
N ALA A 34 17.00 4.85 19.66
CA ALA A 34 16.87 3.48 19.16
C ALA A 34 16.49 2.46 20.25
N GLU A 35 16.83 2.73 21.51
CA GLU A 35 16.51 1.88 22.66
C GLU A 35 15.38 2.47 23.52
N ASN A 36 14.68 3.51 23.05
CA ASN A 36 13.63 4.16 23.82
C ASN A 36 12.41 3.23 23.95
N PRO A 37 12.06 2.76 25.16
CA PRO A 37 10.98 1.80 25.36
C PRO A 37 9.60 2.40 25.05
N ILE A 38 9.43 3.71 25.18
CA ILE A 38 8.17 4.40 24.87
C ILE A 38 7.95 4.38 23.35
N LEU A 39 9.00 4.65 22.56
CA LEU A 39 8.91 4.60 21.10
C LEU A 39 8.70 3.18 20.59
N HIS A 40 9.31 2.17 21.22
CA HIS A 40 9.02 0.77 20.93
C HIS A 40 7.54 0.44 21.17
N GLN A 41 6.99 0.85 22.31
CA GLN A 41 5.58 0.61 22.61
C GLN A 41 4.66 1.31 21.60
N ILE A 42 4.95 2.56 21.23
CA ILE A 42 4.19 3.30 20.21
C ILE A 42 4.23 2.58 18.87
N PHE A 43 5.40 2.07 18.46
CA PHE A 43 5.54 1.32 17.22
C PHE A 43 4.76 0.00 17.27
N ASP A 44 4.87 -0.77 18.36
CA ASP A 44 4.14 -2.03 18.53
C ASP A 44 2.62 -1.83 18.50
N ASP A 45 2.11 -0.82 19.21
CA ASP A 45 0.68 -0.45 19.20
C ASP A 45 0.22 -0.03 17.80
N THR A 46 1.08 0.67 17.06
CA THR A 46 0.83 1.10 15.69
C THR A 46 0.77 -0.10 14.75
N ILE A 47 1.71 -1.02 14.87
CA ILE A 47 1.73 -2.27 14.10
C ILE A 47 0.47 -3.09 14.37
N GLN A 48 0.04 -3.21 15.62
CA GLN A 48 -1.19 -3.95 15.96
C GLN A 48 -2.43 -3.34 15.28
N LYS A 49 -2.54 -2.01 15.26
CA LYS A 49 -3.65 -1.31 14.57
C LYS A 49 -3.62 -1.50 13.06
N ILE A 50 -2.43 -1.43 12.45
CA ILE A 50 -2.24 -1.67 11.01
C ILE A 50 -2.61 -3.12 10.68
N ASP A 51 -2.14 -4.09 11.47
CA ASP A 51 -2.44 -5.51 11.28
C ASP A 51 -3.95 -5.79 11.33
N GLN A 52 -4.64 -5.24 12.33
CA GLN A 52 -6.10 -5.36 12.47
C GLN A 52 -6.84 -4.72 11.29
N GLU A 53 -6.43 -3.52 10.86
CA GLU A 53 -7.11 -2.85 9.73
C GLU A 53 -6.87 -3.60 8.42
N LEU A 54 -5.65 -4.09 8.16
CA LEU A 54 -5.37 -4.93 6.98
C LEU A 54 -6.14 -6.25 7.01
N ALA A 55 -6.27 -6.89 8.17
CA ALA A 55 -7.06 -8.11 8.33
C ALA A 55 -8.54 -7.88 8.00
N LEU A 56 -9.13 -6.77 8.49
CA LEU A 56 -10.51 -6.39 8.20
C LEU A 56 -10.72 -6.07 6.71
N ILE A 57 -9.77 -5.38 6.08
CA ILE A 57 -9.82 -5.10 4.64
C ILE A 57 -9.76 -6.41 3.84
N ASP A 58 -8.86 -7.34 4.21
CA ASP A 58 -8.76 -8.64 3.57
C ASP A 58 -10.04 -9.47 3.74
N GLU A 59 -10.64 -9.49 4.94
CA GLU A 59 -11.96 -10.11 5.17
C GLU A 59 -13.04 -9.57 4.22
N ARG A 60 -13.09 -8.25 4.07
CA ARG A 60 -14.14 -7.55 3.31
C ARG A 60 -13.96 -7.63 1.80
N PHE A 61 -12.73 -7.62 1.31
CA PHE A 61 -12.46 -7.46 -0.13
C PHE A 61 -11.78 -8.67 -0.79
N SER A 62 -11.39 -9.71 -0.04
CA SER A 62 -10.71 -10.87 -0.63
C SER A 62 -11.63 -11.68 -1.56
N PRO A 63 -11.24 -11.94 -2.82
CA PRO A 63 -12.00 -12.79 -3.73
C PRO A 63 -11.91 -14.27 -3.35
N TYR A 64 -11.06 -14.63 -2.37
CA TYR A 64 -10.87 -16.00 -1.91
C TYR A 64 -11.74 -16.35 -0.70
N LYS A 65 -12.35 -15.34 -0.05
CA LYS A 65 -13.26 -15.51 1.09
C LYS A 65 -14.70 -15.45 0.58
N ALA A 66 -15.48 -16.51 0.82
CA ALA A 66 -16.83 -16.64 0.27
C ALA A 66 -17.80 -15.54 0.75
N ASP A 67 -17.60 -15.06 1.97
CA ASP A 67 -18.42 -14.05 2.65
C ASP A 67 -17.97 -12.60 2.43
N SER A 68 -16.87 -12.40 1.69
CA SER A 68 -16.40 -11.05 1.37
C SER A 68 -17.41 -10.30 0.50
N TRP A 69 -17.37 -8.98 0.55
CA TRP A 69 -18.23 -8.11 -0.26
C TRP A 69 -18.00 -8.32 -1.76
N VAL A 70 -16.76 -8.59 -2.15
CA VAL A 70 -16.37 -8.90 -3.54
C VAL A 70 -17.01 -10.22 -3.99
N SER A 71 -16.89 -11.28 -3.20
CA SER A 71 -17.45 -12.61 -3.53
C SER A 71 -18.98 -12.64 -3.50
N ARG A 72 -19.62 -11.75 -2.72
CA ARG A 72 -21.09 -11.64 -2.62
C ARG A 72 -21.71 -10.81 -3.74
N TYR A 73 -20.94 -9.98 -4.44
CA TYR A 73 -21.44 -9.11 -5.51
C TYR A 73 -22.21 -9.86 -6.62
N PRO A 74 -21.74 -11.00 -7.16
CA PRO A 74 -22.43 -11.66 -8.28
C PRO A 74 -23.79 -12.30 -7.92
N ARG A 75 -24.18 -12.33 -6.64
CA ARG A 75 -25.37 -13.02 -6.13
C ARG A 75 -26.54 -12.07 -5.87
N PHE A 76 -26.82 -11.14 -6.79
CA PHE A 76 -27.96 -10.23 -6.64
C PHE A 76 -29.25 -10.89 -7.14
N GLU A 77 -30.06 -11.35 -6.19
CA GLU A 77 -31.43 -11.84 -6.43
C GLU A 77 -32.48 -10.73 -6.21
N GLY A 78 -32.20 -9.51 -6.70
CA GLY A 78 -33.15 -8.39 -6.65
C GLY A 78 -33.16 -7.57 -5.35
N THR A 79 -32.33 -7.89 -4.36
CA THR A 79 -32.10 -7.05 -3.16
C THR A 79 -30.68 -6.49 -3.14
N VAL A 80 -30.56 -5.19 -2.84
CA VAL A 80 -29.26 -4.54 -2.64
C VAL A 80 -28.66 -5.05 -1.32
N PRO A 81 -27.43 -5.60 -1.32
CA PRO A 81 -26.81 -6.04 -0.08
C PRO A 81 -26.53 -4.88 0.86
N GLU A 82 -26.68 -5.14 2.15
CA GLU A 82 -26.40 -4.16 3.21
C GLU A 82 -25.01 -3.52 3.10
N PHE A 83 -24.00 -4.28 2.66
CA PHE A 83 -22.63 -3.77 2.58
C PHE A 83 -22.44 -2.61 1.59
N PHE A 84 -23.39 -2.37 0.67
CA PHE A 84 -23.39 -1.18 -0.18
C PHE A 84 -23.56 0.12 0.63
N LEU A 85 -24.07 0.03 1.85
CA LEU A 85 -24.24 1.17 2.76
C LEU A 85 -22.98 1.42 3.61
N TYR A 86 -21.99 0.51 3.59
CA TYR A 86 -20.79 0.69 4.38
C TYR A 86 -19.81 1.66 3.69
N PRO A 87 -19.28 2.68 4.42
CA PRO A 87 -18.42 3.71 3.84
C PRO A 87 -17.22 3.16 3.08
N ASP A 88 -16.60 2.09 3.56
CA ASP A 88 -15.44 1.47 2.93
C ASP A 88 -15.77 0.88 1.56
N TYR A 89 -16.93 0.22 1.43
CA TYR A 89 -17.38 -0.31 0.15
C TYR A 89 -17.69 0.81 -0.83
N THR A 90 -18.43 1.83 -0.39
CA THR A 90 -18.77 3.00 -1.20
C THR A 90 -17.53 3.75 -1.67
N ALA A 91 -16.51 3.90 -0.80
CA ALA A 91 -15.24 4.52 -1.17
C ALA A 91 -14.53 3.74 -2.28
N VAL A 92 -14.37 2.42 -2.15
CA VAL A 92 -13.71 1.58 -3.16
C VAL A 92 -14.52 1.55 -4.47
N LEU A 93 -15.85 1.45 -4.41
CA LEU A 93 -16.70 1.50 -5.59
C LEU A 93 -16.60 2.85 -6.32
N THR A 94 -16.56 3.95 -5.56
CA THR A 94 -16.39 5.29 -6.12
C THR A 94 -15.02 5.44 -6.79
N LEU A 95 -13.95 5.01 -6.13
CA LEU A 95 -12.59 5.06 -6.66
C LEU A 95 -12.43 4.21 -7.91
N THR A 96 -13.00 3.00 -7.94
CA THR A 96 -12.94 2.13 -9.14
C THR A 96 -13.73 2.71 -10.31
N THR A 97 -14.89 3.32 -10.04
CA THR A 97 -15.70 4.00 -11.06
C THR A 97 -14.97 5.21 -11.63
N TRP A 98 -14.37 6.02 -10.74
CA TRP A 98 -13.58 7.17 -11.14
C TRP A 98 -12.33 6.75 -11.94
N ALA A 99 -11.59 5.75 -11.47
CA ALA A 99 -10.44 5.18 -12.18
C ALA A 99 -10.81 4.71 -13.59
N LYS A 100 -11.97 4.06 -13.75
CA LYS A 100 -12.48 3.66 -15.08
C LYS A 100 -12.72 4.86 -15.98
N GLN A 101 -13.32 5.93 -15.46
CA GLN A 101 -13.59 7.15 -16.23
C GLN A 101 -12.30 7.83 -16.67
N VAL A 102 -11.37 8.11 -15.74
CA VAL A 102 -10.15 8.87 -16.05
C VAL A 102 -9.15 8.09 -16.91
N THR A 103 -9.26 6.75 -16.94
CA THR A 103 -8.44 5.89 -17.79
C THR A 103 -9.14 5.47 -19.08
N ASN A 104 -10.31 6.03 -19.40
CA ASN A 104 -11.13 5.65 -20.56
C ASN A 104 -11.39 4.13 -20.65
N GLY A 105 -11.57 3.47 -19.50
CA GLY A 105 -11.85 2.04 -19.43
C GLY A 105 -10.63 1.12 -19.48
N VAL A 106 -9.40 1.65 -19.51
CA VAL A 106 -8.18 0.83 -19.39
C VAL A 106 -8.15 0.12 -18.03
N PHE A 107 -8.50 0.84 -16.95
CA PHE A 107 -8.87 0.21 -15.70
C PHE A 107 -10.37 -0.04 -15.68
N ASP A 108 -10.81 -1.27 -15.40
CA ASP A 108 -12.22 -1.58 -15.17
C ASP A 108 -12.34 -2.73 -14.15
N ALA A 109 -12.86 -2.41 -12.96
CA ALA A 109 -13.11 -3.41 -11.92
C ALA A 109 -14.18 -4.44 -12.32
N PHE A 110 -14.89 -4.23 -13.44
CA PHE A 110 -15.89 -5.14 -13.98
C PHE A 110 -15.48 -5.75 -15.33
N LYS A 111 -14.21 -5.63 -15.75
CA LYS A 111 -13.75 -6.06 -17.09
C LYS A 111 -14.13 -7.49 -17.45
N THR A 112 -14.19 -8.40 -16.47
CA THR A 112 -14.52 -9.83 -16.67
C THR A 112 -15.99 -10.16 -16.44
N GLY A 113 -16.85 -9.14 -16.27
CA GLY A 113 -18.26 -9.31 -15.90
C GLY A 113 -18.50 -9.55 -14.40
N VAL A 114 -17.44 -9.75 -13.61
CA VAL A 114 -17.48 -9.91 -12.16
C VAL A 114 -16.71 -8.76 -11.50
N TYR A 115 -17.26 -8.20 -10.42
CA TYR A 115 -16.60 -7.16 -9.65
C TYR A 115 -15.28 -7.68 -9.05
N ASN A 116 -14.17 -7.03 -9.39
CA ASN A 116 -12.84 -7.33 -8.88
C ASN A 116 -12.03 -6.03 -8.72
N PRO A 117 -12.08 -5.38 -7.54
CA PRO A 117 -11.39 -4.13 -7.29
C PRO A 117 -9.95 -4.30 -6.77
N MET A 118 -9.41 -5.53 -6.76
CA MET A 118 -8.23 -5.90 -5.95
C MET A 118 -7.00 -5.01 -6.15
N VAL A 119 -6.69 -4.66 -7.40
CA VAL A 119 -5.54 -3.79 -7.72
C VAL A 119 -5.70 -2.42 -7.04
N LEU A 120 -6.92 -1.88 -7.02
CA LEU A 120 -7.22 -0.60 -6.38
C LEU A 120 -7.29 -0.72 -4.86
N VAL A 121 -7.89 -1.79 -4.34
CA VAL A 121 -8.00 -2.02 -2.88
C VAL A 121 -6.64 -2.09 -2.22
N LYS A 122 -5.61 -2.65 -2.90
CA LYS A 122 -4.23 -2.66 -2.41
C LYS A 122 -3.71 -1.25 -2.12
N GLY A 123 -3.77 -0.35 -3.12
CA GLY A 123 -3.32 1.03 -2.96
C GLY A 123 -4.15 1.80 -1.92
N TRP A 124 -5.46 1.60 -1.93
CA TRP A 124 -6.38 2.19 -0.95
C TRP A 124 -6.09 1.74 0.48
N ALA A 125 -5.77 0.46 0.69
CA ALA A 125 -5.41 -0.07 2.01
C ALA A 125 -4.12 0.56 2.53
N ILE A 126 -3.09 0.65 1.68
CA ILE A 126 -1.81 1.31 1.97
C ILE A 126 -2.04 2.76 2.39
N GLU A 127 -2.79 3.53 1.59
CA GLU A 127 -3.09 4.93 1.89
C GLU A 127 -3.85 5.10 3.20
N ARG A 128 -4.84 4.24 3.44
CA ARG A 128 -5.66 4.27 4.63
C ARG A 128 -4.85 4.03 5.91
N VAL A 129 -4.10 2.93 5.98
CA VAL A 129 -3.32 2.59 7.18
C VAL A 129 -2.17 3.56 7.39
N PHE A 130 -1.54 4.02 6.31
CA PHE A 130 -0.49 5.02 6.37
C PHE A 130 -1.01 6.34 6.95
N THR A 131 -2.09 6.86 6.38
CA THR A 131 -2.69 8.13 6.81
C THR A 131 -3.21 8.07 8.24
N ARG A 132 -3.78 6.94 8.66
CA ARG A 132 -4.38 6.78 9.99
C ARG A 132 -3.37 6.53 11.10
N TYR A 133 -2.30 5.80 10.81
CA TYR A 133 -1.44 5.25 11.87
C TYR A 133 0.03 5.63 11.76
N LEU A 134 0.57 5.86 10.56
CA LEU A 134 1.99 6.17 10.37
C LEU A 134 2.25 7.67 10.20
N LYS A 135 1.43 8.34 9.39
CA LYS A 135 1.55 9.78 9.16
C LYS A 135 1.46 10.60 10.46
N PRO A 136 0.56 10.29 11.42
CA PRO A 136 0.52 11.02 12.68
C PRO A 136 1.83 10.96 13.46
N LEU A 137 2.54 9.82 13.46
CA LEU A 137 3.83 9.67 14.14
C LEU A 137 4.93 10.54 13.53
N VAL A 138 4.82 10.84 12.23
CA VAL A 138 5.73 11.77 11.56
C VAL A 138 5.32 13.21 11.85
N ASP A 139 4.01 13.50 11.80
CA ASP A 139 3.47 14.84 11.99
C ASP A 139 3.63 15.36 13.44
N ASP A 140 3.59 14.47 14.44
CA ASP A 140 3.80 14.81 15.87
C ASP A 140 5.27 14.69 16.32
N HIS A 141 6.15 14.36 15.37
CA HIS A 141 7.58 14.18 15.54
C HIS A 141 8.02 12.99 16.41
N SER A 142 7.14 12.03 16.70
CA SER A 142 7.49 10.77 17.39
C SER A 142 8.52 9.95 16.61
N VAL A 143 8.47 9.97 15.28
CA VAL A 143 9.44 9.31 14.40
C VAL A 143 9.92 10.26 13.30
N ILE A 144 11.15 10.11 12.85
CA ILE A 144 11.78 10.94 11.81
C ILE A 144 11.15 10.68 10.44
N ALA A 145 10.84 9.42 10.15
CA ALA A 145 10.23 9.01 8.91
C ALA A 145 9.45 7.70 9.10
N ALA A 146 8.44 7.49 8.25
CA ALA A 146 7.66 6.26 8.25
C ALA A 146 7.32 5.85 6.81
N THR A 147 7.18 4.55 6.61
CA THR A 147 6.79 3.96 5.32
C THR A 147 5.98 2.69 5.53
N ILE A 148 5.10 2.41 4.56
CA ILE A 148 4.52 1.09 4.35
C ILE A 148 4.63 0.73 2.87
N ASN A 149 5.09 -0.49 2.58
CA ASN A 149 5.17 -1.06 1.24
C ASN A 149 4.37 -2.36 1.17
N GLY A 150 3.42 -2.45 0.23
CA GLY A 150 2.66 -3.67 -0.07
C GLY A 150 2.79 -4.04 -1.54
N GLY A 151 3.52 -5.12 -1.84
CA GLY A 151 3.65 -5.63 -3.21
C GLY A 151 4.24 -4.64 -4.23
N GLY A 152 5.12 -3.74 -3.77
CA GLY A 152 5.77 -2.72 -4.62
C GLY A 152 5.04 -1.38 -4.69
N ASP A 153 3.83 -1.29 -4.14
CA ASP A 153 3.16 -0.01 -3.90
C ASP A 153 3.56 0.46 -2.50
N MET A 154 3.87 1.73 -2.34
CA MET A 154 4.33 2.27 -1.06
C MET A 154 3.89 3.71 -0.84
N MET A 155 3.79 4.08 0.43
CA MET A 155 3.74 5.47 0.87
C MET A 155 4.86 5.74 1.84
N VAL A 156 5.45 6.92 1.70
CA VAL A 156 6.58 7.38 2.50
C VAL A 156 6.29 8.76 3.06
N ALA A 157 6.75 9.02 4.28
CA ALA A 157 6.81 10.36 4.85
C ALA A 157 8.08 10.54 5.67
N SER A 158 8.50 11.79 5.79
CA SER A 158 9.59 12.24 6.66
C SER A 158 9.25 13.60 7.21
N GLN A 159 9.72 13.87 8.43
CA GLN A 159 9.54 15.15 9.09
C GLN A 159 10.08 16.28 8.19
N ALA A 160 9.35 17.39 8.10
CA ALA A 160 9.72 18.51 7.25
C ALA A 160 11.08 19.12 7.63
N ALA A 161 11.43 19.09 8.91
CA ALA A 161 12.68 19.64 9.45
C ALA A 161 13.86 18.66 9.45
N SER A 162 13.63 17.38 9.14
CA SER A 162 14.69 16.37 9.09
C SER A 162 15.41 16.43 7.73
N ASP A 163 16.68 16.06 7.68
CA ASP A 163 17.44 15.84 6.44
C ASP A 163 17.21 14.44 5.83
N PHE A 164 16.48 13.56 6.51
CA PHE A 164 16.20 12.19 6.03
C PHE A 164 15.45 12.18 4.69
N ILE A 165 15.91 11.37 3.73
CA ILE A 165 15.27 11.21 2.41
C ILE A 165 15.05 9.73 2.15
N TRP A 166 13.85 9.37 1.67
CA TRP A 166 13.57 8.04 1.16
C TRP A 166 14.17 7.87 -0.23
N HIS A 167 14.93 6.81 -0.40
CA HIS A 167 15.56 6.43 -1.65
C HIS A 167 14.77 5.28 -2.29
N VAL A 168 13.81 5.60 -3.15
CA VAL A 168 12.94 4.60 -3.78
C VAL A 168 13.55 4.13 -5.10
N GLY A 169 13.96 2.86 -5.14
CA GLY A 169 14.45 2.21 -6.35
C GLY A 169 13.33 1.64 -7.21
N ILE A 170 13.40 1.83 -8.53
CA ILE A 170 12.54 1.17 -9.51
C ILE A 170 13.31 -0.02 -10.10
N GLN A 171 12.80 -1.23 -9.85
CA GLN A 171 13.40 -2.47 -10.31
C GLN A 171 13.36 -2.60 -11.84
N ASN A 172 14.43 -3.12 -12.43
CA ASN A 172 14.48 -3.44 -13.85
C ASN A 172 13.61 -4.68 -14.14
N PRO A 173 12.55 -4.60 -14.95
CA PRO A 173 11.73 -5.77 -15.29
C PRO A 173 12.51 -6.84 -16.06
N ALA A 174 13.56 -6.49 -16.80
CA ALA A 174 14.41 -7.41 -17.54
C ALA A 174 15.57 -7.99 -16.70
N ASN A 175 15.86 -7.40 -15.53
CA ASN A 175 16.87 -7.88 -14.60
C ASN A 175 16.42 -7.61 -13.17
N LEU A 176 15.82 -8.61 -12.51
CA LEU A 176 15.26 -8.45 -11.17
C LEU A 176 16.29 -8.10 -10.09
N GLN A 177 17.59 -8.18 -10.38
CA GLN A 177 18.66 -7.75 -9.47
C GLN A 177 19.13 -6.31 -9.73
N GLY A 178 18.65 -5.66 -10.79
CA GLY A 178 19.03 -4.30 -11.18
C GLY A 178 17.95 -3.27 -10.90
N LEU A 179 18.36 -2.01 -10.73
CA LEU A 179 17.47 -0.85 -10.74
C LEU A 179 17.57 -0.14 -12.10
N ILE A 180 16.45 0.33 -12.64
CA ILE A 180 16.41 1.22 -13.82
C ILE A 180 16.33 2.69 -13.45
N ALA A 181 15.85 3.00 -12.25
CA ALA A 181 15.74 4.38 -11.76
C ALA A 181 15.78 4.40 -10.23
N LYS A 182 16.08 5.58 -9.68
CA LYS A 182 16.00 5.90 -8.25
C LYS A 182 15.34 7.26 -8.11
N TYR A 183 14.41 7.38 -7.16
CA TYR A 183 13.72 8.62 -6.84
C TYR A 183 13.91 8.95 -5.36
N ASP A 184 14.22 10.22 -5.11
CA ASP A 184 14.39 10.76 -3.77
C ASP A 184 13.07 11.40 -3.33
N LEU A 185 12.50 10.92 -2.22
CA LEU A 185 11.20 11.34 -1.72
C LEU A 185 11.27 11.71 -0.25
N LYS A 186 10.71 12.88 0.10
CA LYS A 186 10.40 13.22 1.49
C LYS A 186 9.04 12.64 1.88
N ASN A 187 8.03 12.95 1.08
CA ASN A 187 6.64 12.58 1.28
C ASN A 187 6.04 12.21 -0.08
N GLY A 188 5.31 11.11 -0.15
CA GLY A 188 4.64 10.72 -1.39
C GLY A 188 4.27 9.25 -1.45
N ALA A 189 3.73 8.85 -2.60
CA ALA A 189 3.38 7.47 -2.91
C ALA A 189 4.07 7.04 -4.21
N VAL A 190 4.44 5.77 -4.29
CA VAL A 190 4.95 5.14 -5.51
C VAL A 190 4.20 3.84 -5.71
N ALA A 191 3.61 3.64 -6.89
CA ALA A 191 2.98 2.39 -7.28
C ALA A 191 3.60 1.93 -8.60
N THR A 192 3.85 0.63 -8.72
CA THR A 192 4.47 0.06 -9.93
C THR A 192 3.67 -1.14 -10.40
N SER A 193 3.07 -1.03 -11.58
CA SER A 193 2.45 -2.17 -12.27
C SER A 193 3.45 -2.79 -13.25
N GLY A 194 3.49 -4.11 -13.31
CA GLY A 194 4.39 -4.83 -14.20
C GLY A 194 4.01 -6.29 -14.37
N LEU A 195 4.22 -6.82 -15.57
CA LEU A 195 3.86 -8.19 -15.97
C LEU A 195 4.70 -9.28 -15.27
N ASN A 196 5.86 -8.92 -14.72
CA ASN A 196 6.91 -9.89 -14.37
C ASN A 196 6.87 -10.39 -12.91
N LYS A 197 6.02 -9.81 -12.04
CA LYS A 197 5.96 -10.19 -10.60
C LYS A 197 4.89 -11.23 -10.26
N ARG A 198 3.87 -11.34 -11.11
CA ARG A 198 2.86 -12.41 -11.16
C ARG A 198 2.52 -12.54 -12.65
N GLY A 199 2.56 -13.73 -13.26
CA GLY A 199 2.22 -13.87 -14.69
C GLY A 199 0.83 -13.29 -15.03
N ASP A 200 0.64 -12.86 -16.28
CA ASP A 200 -0.61 -12.51 -16.99
C ASP A 200 -1.83 -12.04 -16.16
N HIS A 201 -1.64 -11.12 -15.20
CA HIS A 201 -2.74 -10.52 -14.41
C HIS A 201 -3.04 -9.07 -14.82
N ILE A 202 -2.22 -8.50 -15.71
CA ILE A 202 -2.50 -7.24 -16.39
C ILE A 202 -2.90 -7.60 -17.83
N TRP A 203 -4.16 -7.35 -18.16
CA TRP A 203 -4.67 -7.52 -19.51
C TRP A 203 -4.37 -6.25 -20.30
N LEU A 204 -3.36 -6.31 -21.17
CA LEU A 204 -3.22 -5.32 -22.23
C LEU A 204 -4.23 -5.71 -23.32
N ASP A 205 -5.19 -4.85 -23.63
CA ASP A 205 -6.01 -5.01 -24.83
C ASP A 205 -5.05 -4.95 -26.04
N ALA A 206 -4.72 -6.11 -26.58
CA ALA A 206 -3.97 -6.23 -27.82
C ALA A 206 -4.89 -5.86 -28.99
N GLY A 207 -4.99 -4.57 -29.28
CA GLY A 207 -5.47 -4.06 -30.57
C GLY A 207 -6.49 -2.93 -30.48
N GLN A 208 -6.03 -1.70 -30.61
CA GLN A 208 -6.18 -0.89 -31.85
C GLN A 208 -5.70 0.55 -31.59
N HIS A 209 -4.41 0.76 -31.38
CA HIS A 209 -3.78 2.05 -31.68
C HIS A 209 -2.36 1.78 -32.18
N PRO A 210 -2.12 1.88 -33.50
CA PRO A 210 -0.77 1.76 -34.03
C PRO A 210 0.04 2.99 -33.60
N TYR A 211 1.26 2.76 -33.12
CA TYR A 211 2.33 3.75 -33.23
C TYR A 211 2.64 4.03 -34.70
#